data_AF-A0A5C2S2Q8-F1
#
_entry.id   AF-A0A5C2S2Q8-F1
#
_cell.length_a   1.000
_cell.length_b   1.000
_cell.length_c   1.000
_cell.angle_alpha   90.00
_cell.angle_beta   90.00
_cell.angle_gamma   90.00
#
_symmetry.space_group_name_H-M   'P 1'
#
loop_
_entity.id
_entity.type
_entity.pdbx_description
1 polymer ?
#
loop_
_entity_poly.entity_id
_entity_poly.type
_entity_poly.pdbx_seq_one_letter_code
_entity_poly.pdbx_strand_id
1 'polypeptide(L)'
;MLAHLAQASRRPARSWLALAPRRQYAAKSEGGPEDPFKQGPSYALWLRTEGIKYKEPHRPKNWLGGEVPFPLNPSFKPPTPISDAVKTEIWNDYMADPAKSDARHLAQRHGLSIARVEAILRLKGLEEHWRKGKELQTGFLKGMEFSLGVTEKHVSSKGATKRAAEELGEDAVEADELSEATKDVARARYQRLFWEPVVEGKDPIMTNTLAHAAVDGANSSKARNEALLKRLRHLKFETEPEVVLERSGRPTMHFVDVGVKFVDVKDRLKRVHAAKRRALLKRRRKSPDAALLSEQAATAGTGAGASATV
;
A
#
# COMPACT_ATOMS: atom_id res chain seq x y z
N MET A 1 -35.49 16.56 48.92
CA MET A 1 -34.75 16.89 47.68
C MET A 1 -33.79 15.76 47.37
N LEU A 2 -34.16 14.81 46.50
CA LEU A 2 -33.28 13.82 45.84
C LEU A 2 -34.18 12.82 45.09
N ALA A 3 -34.78 13.26 43.98
CA ALA A 3 -35.62 12.41 43.14
C ALA A 3 -35.57 12.86 41.67
N HIS A 4 -34.37 13.10 41.13
CA HIS A 4 -34.15 13.27 39.69
C HIS A 4 -32.75 12.79 39.36
N LEU A 5 -32.58 11.49 39.07
CA LEU A 5 -31.46 10.91 38.29
C LEU A 5 -31.54 9.37 38.23
N ALA A 6 -32.71 8.81 37.88
CA ALA A 6 -32.87 7.36 37.66
C ALA A 6 -33.75 7.03 36.44
N GLN A 7 -33.78 7.91 35.44
CA GLN A 7 -34.61 7.77 34.24
C GLN A 7 -33.78 7.84 32.95
N ALA A 8 -32.72 7.04 32.83
CA ALA A 8 -31.94 6.98 31.58
C ALA A 8 -31.34 5.59 31.31
N SER A 9 -32.09 4.51 31.53
CA SER A 9 -31.65 3.16 31.12
C SER A 9 -32.79 2.16 30.90
N ARG A 10 -33.85 2.60 30.21
CA ARG A 10 -34.81 1.66 29.59
C ARG A 10 -34.96 2.00 28.11
N ARG A 11 -34.02 1.51 27.30
CA ARG A 11 -34.24 1.42 25.85
C ARG A 11 -35.18 0.22 25.62
N PRO A 12 -36.37 0.40 25.03
CA PRO A 12 -37.16 -0.74 24.60
C PRO A 12 -36.40 -1.50 23.52
N ALA A 13 -36.42 -2.83 23.59
CA ALA A 13 -35.91 -3.71 22.55
C ALA A 13 -36.71 -3.46 21.27
N ARG A 14 -36.19 -2.59 20.39
CA ARG A 14 -36.71 -2.44 19.03
C ARG A 14 -36.27 -3.67 18.25
N SER A 15 -37.20 -4.59 18.03
CA SER A 15 -37.06 -5.62 17.00
C SER A 15 -36.85 -4.91 15.67
N TRP A 16 -35.71 -5.16 15.02
CA TRP A 16 -35.39 -4.65 13.69
C TRP A 16 -36.12 -5.43 12.57
N LEU A 17 -37.38 -5.78 12.80
CA LEU A 17 -38.29 -6.23 11.75
C LEU A 17 -39.25 -5.09 11.42
N ALA A 18 -38.69 -3.93 11.09
CA ALA A 18 -39.43 -2.97 10.28
C ALA A 18 -39.55 -3.61 8.90
N LEU A 19 -40.74 -4.12 8.56
CA LEU A 19 -41.11 -4.39 7.18
C LEU A 19 -40.80 -3.12 6.39
N ALA A 20 -39.76 -3.18 5.55
CA ALA A 20 -39.51 -2.13 4.58
C ALA A 20 -40.82 -1.90 3.81
N PRO A 21 -41.26 -0.64 3.61
CA PRO A 21 -42.40 -0.37 2.76
C PRO A 21 -42.11 -0.99 1.40
N ARG A 22 -42.90 -1.99 1.03
CA ARG A 22 -42.85 -2.65 -0.27
C ARG A 22 -42.95 -1.53 -1.30
N ARG A 23 -41.89 -1.27 -2.06
CA ARG A 23 -41.94 -0.32 -3.18
C ARG A 23 -43.14 -0.73 -4.03
N GLN A 24 -44.20 0.07 -3.98
CA GLN A 24 -45.30 -0.05 -4.92
C GLN A 24 -44.72 0.41 -6.24
N TYR A 25 -44.36 -0.55 -7.09
CA TYR A 25 -44.13 -0.25 -8.50
C TYR A 25 -45.38 0.46 -9.02
N ALA A 26 -45.17 1.51 -9.82
CA ALA A 26 -46.22 2.38 -10.33
C ALA A 26 -47.43 1.56 -10.79
N ALA A 27 -48.62 1.98 -10.34
CA ALA A 27 -49.87 1.37 -10.73
C ALA A 27 -49.95 1.30 -12.27
N LYS A 28 -50.37 0.13 -12.76
CA LYS A 28 -50.51 -0.24 -14.17
C LYS A 28 -51.11 0.90 -14.99
N SER A 29 -50.41 1.36 -16.02
CA SER A 29 -51.06 2.03 -17.16
C SER A 29 -51.80 0.96 -17.95
N GLU A 30 -53.13 1.02 -17.98
CA GLU A 30 -53.92 0.12 -18.83
C GLU A 30 -53.54 0.36 -20.30
N GLY A 31 -52.99 -0.67 -20.97
CA GLY A 31 -52.64 -0.63 -22.40
C GLY A 31 -51.14 -0.73 -22.76
N GLY A 32 -50.23 -0.96 -21.81
CA GLY A 32 -48.81 -1.24 -22.13
C GLY A 32 -48.59 -2.65 -22.69
N PRO A 33 -47.47 -2.93 -23.41
CA PRO A 33 -47.13 -4.26 -23.89
C PRO A 33 -47.18 -5.27 -22.74
N GLU A 34 -47.79 -6.44 -22.96
CA GLU A 34 -47.88 -7.50 -21.94
C GLU A 34 -46.50 -7.75 -21.32
N ASP A 35 -46.43 -7.66 -19.99
CA ASP A 35 -45.20 -7.80 -19.23
C ASP A 35 -44.66 -9.23 -19.47
N PRO A 36 -43.48 -9.41 -20.10
CA PRO A 36 -42.98 -10.72 -20.53
C PRO A 36 -42.79 -11.69 -19.35
N PHE A 37 -42.78 -11.18 -18.12
CA PHE A 37 -42.70 -11.95 -16.88
C PHE A 37 -44.03 -12.53 -16.40
N LYS A 38 -45.18 -12.22 -17.02
CA LYS A 38 -46.47 -12.86 -16.68
C LYS A 38 -46.60 -14.29 -17.19
N GLN A 39 -45.85 -14.67 -18.23
CA GLN A 39 -45.90 -16.00 -18.82
C GLN A 39 -44.96 -17.00 -18.12
N GLY A 40 -44.10 -16.53 -17.21
CA GLY A 40 -43.17 -17.37 -16.46
C GLY A 40 -43.80 -18.04 -15.24
N PRO A 41 -43.23 -19.15 -14.74
CA PRO A 41 -43.64 -19.73 -13.46
C PRO A 41 -43.50 -18.68 -12.36
N SER A 42 -44.52 -18.57 -11.50
CA SER A 42 -44.46 -17.70 -10.33
C SER A 42 -43.20 -17.98 -9.51
N TYR A 43 -42.61 -16.94 -8.93
CA TYR A 43 -41.38 -17.05 -8.12
C TYR A 43 -41.45 -18.16 -7.06
N ALA A 44 -42.62 -18.35 -6.44
CA ALA A 44 -42.83 -19.41 -5.46
C ALA A 44 -42.76 -20.83 -6.06
N LEU A 45 -43.18 -20.98 -7.31
CA LEU A 45 -43.10 -22.24 -8.07
C LEU A 45 -41.65 -22.49 -8.50
N TRP A 46 -40.94 -21.45 -8.95
CA TRP A 46 -39.52 -21.53 -9.30
C TRP A 46 -38.65 -21.94 -8.10
N LEU A 47 -38.86 -21.33 -6.93
CA LEU A 47 -38.15 -21.70 -5.69
C LEU A 47 -38.35 -23.17 -5.29
N ARG A 48 -39.50 -23.77 -5.64
CA ARG A 48 -39.83 -25.17 -5.35
C ARG A 48 -39.37 -26.15 -6.43
N THR A 49 -38.92 -25.65 -7.58
CA THR A 49 -38.48 -26.48 -8.71
C THR A 49 -36.99 -26.27 -8.92
N GLU A 50 -36.62 -25.35 -9.79
CA GLU A 50 -35.22 -25.07 -10.15
C GLU A 50 -34.44 -24.40 -9.01
N GLY A 51 -35.09 -23.51 -8.27
CA GLY A 51 -34.49 -22.73 -7.20
C GLY A 51 -33.99 -23.55 -6.01
N ILE A 52 -34.52 -24.77 -5.81
CA ILE A 52 -34.10 -25.68 -4.73
C ILE A 52 -32.59 -25.95 -4.78
N LYS A 53 -32.03 -26.04 -6.01
CA LYS A 53 -30.60 -26.32 -6.24
C LYS A 53 -29.66 -25.25 -5.69
N TYR A 54 -30.18 -24.05 -5.45
CA TYR A 54 -29.42 -22.89 -4.97
C TYR A 54 -29.66 -22.57 -3.49
N LYS A 55 -30.53 -23.33 -2.82
CA LYS A 55 -30.82 -23.15 -1.39
C LYS A 55 -29.61 -23.49 -0.52
N GLU A 56 -28.92 -24.57 -0.86
CA GLU A 56 -27.72 -25.02 -0.15
C GLU A 56 -26.55 -25.14 -1.15
N PRO A 57 -25.32 -24.79 -0.72
CA PRO A 57 -24.15 -24.91 -1.57
C PRO A 57 -23.81 -26.39 -1.75
N HIS A 58 -24.34 -27.00 -2.81
CA HIS A 58 -24.04 -28.40 -3.14
C HIS A 58 -22.71 -28.57 -3.90
N ARG A 59 -22.31 -27.56 -4.68
CA ARG A 59 -21.09 -27.55 -5.49
C ARG A 59 -20.37 -26.20 -5.42
N PRO A 60 -19.05 -26.15 -5.60
CA PRO A 60 -18.33 -24.89 -5.75
C PRO A 60 -18.85 -24.12 -6.96
N LYS A 61 -18.88 -22.78 -6.87
CA LYS A 61 -19.32 -21.88 -7.95
C LYS A 61 -20.69 -22.29 -8.51
N ASN A 62 -21.66 -22.54 -7.63
CA ASN A 62 -23.03 -22.91 -8.02
C ASN A 62 -23.80 -21.69 -8.55
N TRP A 63 -23.38 -21.17 -9.70
CA TRP A 63 -23.91 -19.98 -10.32
C TRP A 63 -25.18 -20.25 -11.14
N LEU A 64 -26.02 -19.22 -11.29
CA LEU A 64 -27.23 -19.28 -12.11
C LEU A 64 -26.91 -19.50 -13.59
N GLY A 65 -25.87 -18.83 -14.11
CA GLY A 65 -25.41 -18.97 -15.50
C GLY A 65 -24.50 -20.18 -15.75
N GLY A 66 -24.44 -21.15 -14.83
CA GLY A 66 -23.57 -22.32 -14.96
C GLY A 66 -22.10 -21.97 -14.72
N GLU A 67 -21.36 -21.67 -15.79
CA GLU A 67 -19.94 -21.26 -15.73
C GLU A 67 -19.75 -19.76 -15.46
N VAL A 68 -20.83 -18.98 -15.49
CA VAL A 68 -20.78 -17.53 -15.25
C VAL A 68 -21.79 -17.17 -14.15
N PRO A 69 -21.46 -16.26 -13.21
CA PRO A 69 -22.40 -15.80 -12.19
C PRO A 69 -23.68 -15.21 -12.78
N PHE A 70 -23.57 -14.43 -13.85
CA PHE A 70 -24.68 -13.73 -14.47
C PHE A 70 -24.90 -14.24 -15.90
N PRO A 71 -26.05 -14.87 -16.21
CA PRO A 71 -26.30 -15.41 -17.54
C PRO A 71 -26.32 -14.32 -18.63
N LEU A 72 -26.69 -13.09 -18.28
CA LEU A 72 -26.74 -11.95 -19.18
C LEU A 72 -25.40 -11.18 -19.30
N ASN A 73 -24.40 -11.54 -18.50
CA ASN A 73 -23.07 -10.91 -18.56
C ASN A 73 -21.97 -11.99 -18.55
N PRO A 74 -21.72 -12.65 -19.69
CA PRO A 74 -20.71 -13.69 -19.81
C PRO A 74 -19.27 -13.19 -19.61
N SER A 75 -19.03 -11.88 -19.79
CA SER A 75 -17.71 -11.27 -19.62
C SER A 75 -17.26 -11.23 -18.16
N PHE A 76 -18.20 -11.18 -17.21
CA PHE A 76 -17.86 -11.13 -15.79
C PHE A 76 -17.60 -12.54 -15.24
N LYS A 77 -16.33 -12.92 -15.14
CA LYS A 77 -15.87 -14.19 -14.55
C LYS A 77 -14.98 -13.91 -13.34
N PRO A 78 -15.51 -13.97 -12.11
CA PRO A 78 -14.74 -13.62 -10.94
C PRO A 78 -13.61 -14.65 -10.72
N PRO A 79 -12.38 -14.19 -10.44
CA PRO A 79 -11.28 -15.09 -10.12
C PRO A 79 -11.56 -15.80 -8.79
N THR A 80 -11.01 -17.01 -8.64
CA THR A 80 -11.12 -17.76 -7.38
C THR A 80 -10.39 -16.99 -6.28
N PRO A 81 -10.99 -16.80 -5.08
CA PRO A 81 -10.31 -16.12 -4.00
C PRO A 81 -9.13 -16.94 -3.45
N ILE A 82 -8.18 -16.26 -2.81
CA ILE A 82 -7.04 -16.91 -2.14
C ILE A 82 -7.54 -17.65 -0.89
N SER A 83 -7.06 -18.88 -0.69
CA SER A 83 -7.36 -19.69 0.50
C SER A 83 -6.77 -19.06 1.77
N ASP A 84 -7.43 -19.31 2.89
CA ASP A 84 -6.98 -18.87 4.21
C ASP A 84 -5.64 -19.50 4.58
N ALA A 85 -5.44 -20.78 4.23
CA ALA A 85 -4.15 -21.46 4.39
C ALA A 85 -3.00 -20.68 3.75
N VAL A 86 -3.15 -20.27 2.48
CA VAL A 86 -2.11 -19.48 1.78
C VAL A 86 -1.95 -18.10 2.43
N LYS A 87 -3.03 -17.46 2.88
CA LYS A 87 -2.93 -16.18 3.62
C LYS A 87 -2.17 -16.34 4.93
N THR A 88 -2.39 -17.43 5.65
CA THR A 88 -1.64 -17.73 6.89
C THR A 88 -0.18 -18.06 6.61
N GLU A 89 0.14 -18.74 5.52
CA GLU A 89 1.53 -18.96 5.09
C GLU A 89 2.24 -17.64 4.80
N ILE A 90 1.62 -16.75 4.00
CA ILE A 90 2.16 -15.40 3.71
C ILE A 90 2.42 -14.62 5.01
N TRP A 91 1.47 -14.67 5.95
CA TRP A 91 1.60 -14.01 7.24
C TRP A 91 2.75 -14.58 8.07
N ASN A 92 2.85 -15.90 8.18
CA ASN A 92 3.89 -16.58 8.94
C ASN A 92 5.28 -16.31 8.35
N ASP A 93 5.41 -16.35 7.02
CA ASP A 93 6.66 -16.07 6.31
C ASP A 93 7.11 -14.60 6.52
N TYR A 94 6.15 -13.67 6.58
CA TYR A 94 6.42 -12.27 6.89
C TYR A 94 6.81 -12.07 8.37
N MET A 95 6.11 -12.73 9.30
CA MET A 95 6.39 -12.65 10.74
C MET A 95 7.73 -13.31 11.12
N ALA A 96 8.17 -14.34 10.38
CA ALA A 96 9.44 -15.01 10.61
C ALA A 96 10.63 -14.09 10.33
N ASP A 97 10.68 -13.48 9.14
CA ASP A 97 11.77 -12.60 8.72
C ASP A 97 11.26 -11.42 7.87
N PRO A 98 10.82 -10.29 8.48
CA PRO A 98 10.29 -9.16 7.72
C PRO A 98 11.30 -8.52 6.75
N ALA A 99 12.60 -8.63 7.04
CA ALA A 99 13.66 -8.06 6.21
C ALA A 99 13.93 -8.87 4.93
N LYS A 100 13.65 -10.18 4.96
CA LYS A 100 13.88 -11.10 3.83
C LYS A 100 12.59 -11.37 3.06
N SER A 101 11.49 -11.50 3.79
CA SER A 101 10.14 -11.71 3.26
C SER A 101 9.40 -10.40 3.10
N ASP A 102 10.00 -9.41 2.43
CA ASP A 102 9.32 -8.15 2.13
C ASP A 102 8.06 -8.39 1.25
N ALA A 103 7.09 -7.48 1.30
CA ALA A 103 5.82 -7.59 0.56
C ALA A 103 6.04 -7.87 -0.94
N ARG A 104 7.08 -7.27 -1.53
CA ARG A 104 7.48 -7.52 -2.92
C ARG A 104 7.98 -8.94 -3.17
N HIS A 105 8.77 -9.50 -2.25
CA HIS A 105 9.26 -10.88 -2.35
C HIS A 105 8.13 -11.89 -2.21
N LEU A 106 7.21 -11.64 -1.27
CA LEU A 106 6.02 -12.48 -1.07
C LEU A 106 5.07 -12.42 -2.27
N ALA A 107 4.86 -11.23 -2.84
CA ALA A 107 4.10 -11.02 -4.07
C ALA A 107 4.67 -11.85 -5.23
N GLN A 108 5.99 -11.77 -5.45
CA GLN A 108 6.65 -12.54 -6.51
C GLN A 108 6.57 -14.05 -6.28
N ARG A 109 6.71 -14.51 -5.03
CA ARG A 109 6.68 -15.94 -4.67
C ARG A 109 5.29 -16.56 -4.85
N HIS A 110 4.25 -15.85 -4.43
CA HIS A 110 2.87 -16.35 -4.47
C HIS A 110 2.10 -15.95 -5.74
N GLY A 111 2.71 -15.12 -6.58
CA GLY A 111 2.12 -14.60 -7.81
C GLY A 111 0.90 -13.71 -7.56
N LEU A 112 1.03 -12.79 -6.62
CA LEU A 112 -0.02 -11.87 -6.21
C LEU A 112 0.45 -10.42 -6.43
N SER A 113 -0.49 -9.50 -6.60
CA SER A 113 -0.15 -8.07 -6.62
C SER A 113 0.36 -7.61 -5.25
N ILE A 114 1.25 -6.63 -5.22
CA ILE A 114 1.86 -6.11 -3.98
C ILE A 114 0.77 -5.55 -3.06
N ALA A 115 -0.18 -4.80 -3.62
CA ALA A 115 -1.31 -4.26 -2.87
C ALA A 115 -2.17 -5.37 -2.22
N ARG A 116 -2.31 -6.52 -2.89
CA ARG A 116 -3.06 -7.66 -2.36
C ARG A 116 -2.32 -8.32 -1.20
N VAL A 117 -1.00 -8.45 -1.28
CA VAL A 117 -0.17 -8.97 -0.17
C VAL A 117 -0.21 -8.03 1.03
N GLU A 118 -0.04 -6.73 0.82
CA GLU A 118 -0.15 -5.72 1.89
C GLU A 118 -1.51 -5.78 2.60
N ALA A 119 -2.59 -5.92 1.83
CA ALA A 119 -3.93 -6.08 2.38
C ALA A 119 -4.09 -7.37 3.20
N ILE A 120 -3.51 -8.50 2.74
CA ILE A 120 -3.51 -9.76 3.48
C ILE A 120 -2.81 -9.59 4.83
N LEU A 121 -1.62 -8.99 4.84
CA LEU A 121 -0.86 -8.74 6.07
C LEU A 121 -1.66 -7.87 7.05
N ARG A 122 -2.29 -6.80 6.56
CA ARG A 122 -3.14 -5.94 7.38
C ARG A 122 -4.33 -6.67 7.98
N LEU A 123 -5.03 -7.48 7.18
CA LEU A 123 -6.21 -8.21 7.63
C LEU A 123 -5.85 -9.33 8.60
N LYS A 124 -4.73 -10.04 8.40
CA LYS A 124 -4.24 -11.06 9.33
C LYS A 124 -3.76 -10.47 10.66
N GLY A 125 -3.08 -9.32 10.64
CA GLY A 125 -2.75 -8.62 11.89
C GLY A 125 -3.99 -8.18 12.67
N LEU A 126 -5.07 -7.79 11.97
CA LEU A 126 -6.36 -7.47 12.61
C LEU A 126 -7.04 -8.73 13.16
N GLU A 127 -6.98 -9.85 12.45
CA GLU A 127 -7.48 -11.15 12.93
C GLU A 127 -6.80 -11.58 14.23
N GLU A 128 -5.46 -11.47 14.33
CA GLU A 128 -4.72 -11.75 15.56
C GLU A 128 -5.09 -10.81 16.71
N HIS A 129 -5.33 -9.54 16.40
CA HIS A 129 -5.82 -8.58 17.38
C HIS A 129 -7.21 -8.95 17.88
N TRP A 130 -8.12 -9.37 17.01
CA TRP A 130 -9.46 -9.81 17.39
C TRP A 130 -9.48 -11.13 18.15
N ARG A 131 -8.54 -12.04 17.86
CA ARG A 131 -8.38 -13.30 18.60
C ARG A 131 -8.21 -13.09 20.11
N LYS A 132 -7.75 -11.92 20.54
CA LYS A 132 -7.59 -11.55 21.96
C LYS A 132 -8.90 -11.18 22.67
N GLY A 133 -9.97 -10.87 21.95
CA GLY A 133 -11.22 -10.34 22.55
C GLY A 133 -12.53 -10.72 21.87
N LYS A 134 -12.50 -11.44 20.74
CA LYS A 134 -13.67 -11.89 19.99
C LYS A 134 -13.43 -13.29 19.41
N GLU A 135 -14.48 -14.11 19.36
CA GLU A 135 -14.43 -15.40 18.68
C GLU A 135 -14.49 -15.22 17.16
N LEU A 136 -13.60 -15.90 16.45
CA LEU A 136 -13.51 -15.84 14.98
C LEU A 136 -14.50 -16.81 14.35
N GLN A 137 -15.20 -16.37 13.30
CA GLN A 137 -16.18 -17.17 12.56
C GLN A 137 -15.52 -18.11 11.54
N THR A 138 -14.77 -19.10 12.02
CA THR A 138 -14.02 -20.05 11.17
C THR A 138 -14.92 -20.99 10.36
N GLY A 139 -16.10 -21.33 10.87
CA GLY A 139 -17.08 -22.15 10.15
C GLY A 139 -17.63 -21.44 8.90
N PHE A 140 -17.91 -20.14 9.03
CA PHE A 140 -18.35 -19.31 7.91
C PHE A 140 -17.27 -19.20 6.83
N LEU A 141 -16.01 -19.01 7.24
CA LEU A 141 -14.86 -18.98 6.34
C LEU A 141 -14.79 -20.25 5.49
N LYS A 142 -14.82 -21.44 6.13
CA LYS A 142 -14.75 -22.73 5.42
C LYS A 142 -15.90 -22.90 4.42
N GLY A 143 -17.12 -22.52 4.80
CA GLY A 143 -18.28 -22.57 3.91
C GLY A 143 -18.18 -21.62 2.71
N MET A 144 -17.61 -20.43 2.93
CA MET A 144 -17.41 -19.43 1.87
C MET A 144 -16.33 -19.86 0.88
N GLU A 145 -15.22 -20.41 1.36
CA GLU A 145 -14.16 -20.95 0.52
C GLU A 145 -14.66 -22.08 -0.39
N PHE A 146 -15.45 -22.99 0.18
CA PHE A 146 -16.10 -24.04 -0.58
C PHE A 146 -17.05 -23.47 -1.65
N SER A 147 -17.91 -22.51 -1.28
CA SER A 147 -18.90 -21.92 -2.19
C SER A 147 -18.24 -21.16 -3.35
N LEU A 148 -17.12 -20.48 -3.10
CA LEU A 148 -16.37 -19.72 -4.12
C LEU A 148 -15.39 -20.59 -4.93
N GLY A 149 -15.27 -21.88 -4.61
CA GLY A 149 -14.49 -22.85 -5.37
C GLY A 149 -12.99 -22.84 -5.08
N VAL A 150 -12.61 -22.48 -3.86
CA VAL A 150 -11.24 -22.68 -3.37
C VAL A 150 -11.02 -24.18 -3.20
N THR A 151 -10.20 -24.78 -4.07
CA THR A 151 -9.85 -26.21 -3.99
C THR A 151 -8.49 -26.42 -3.34
N GLU A 152 -8.24 -27.61 -2.79
CA GLU A 152 -6.95 -27.97 -2.18
C GLU A 152 -5.76 -27.87 -3.17
N LYS A 153 -6.03 -27.92 -4.48
CA LYS A 153 -5.00 -27.67 -5.51
C LYS A 153 -4.45 -26.24 -5.47
N HIS A 154 -5.26 -25.27 -5.05
CA HIS A 154 -4.81 -23.90 -4.77
C HIS A 154 -4.11 -23.77 -3.42
N VAL A 155 -4.22 -24.78 -2.54
CA VAL A 155 -3.52 -24.84 -1.25
C VAL A 155 -2.09 -25.37 -1.44
N SER A 156 -1.83 -26.20 -2.46
CA SER A 156 -0.48 -26.65 -2.78
C SER A 156 0.33 -25.55 -3.49
N SER A 157 1.21 -24.90 -2.72
CA SER A 157 2.16 -23.89 -3.18
C SER A 157 3.00 -24.30 -4.40
N LYS A 158 3.22 -25.60 -4.62
CA LYS A 158 4.01 -26.13 -5.75
C LYS A 158 3.27 -26.13 -7.10
N GLY A 159 1.93 -26.20 -7.09
CA GLY A 159 1.11 -26.10 -8.31
C GLY A 159 0.64 -24.67 -8.61
N ALA A 160 0.54 -23.84 -7.57
CA ALA A 160 0.17 -22.44 -7.68
C ALA A 160 1.21 -21.60 -8.42
N THR A 161 2.52 -21.85 -8.26
CA THR A 161 3.58 -21.04 -8.88
C THR A 161 3.57 -21.04 -10.41
N LYS A 162 3.19 -22.15 -11.06
CA LYS A 162 3.11 -22.20 -12.53
C LYS A 162 1.89 -21.48 -13.09
N ARG A 163 0.73 -21.58 -12.42
CA ARG A 163 -0.50 -20.89 -12.85
C ARG A 163 -0.56 -19.43 -12.42
N ALA A 164 -0.05 -19.11 -11.24
CA ALA A 164 0.00 -17.74 -10.75
C ALA A 164 0.95 -16.87 -11.57
N ALA A 165 1.98 -17.45 -12.21
CA ALA A 165 2.82 -16.75 -13.18
C ALA A 165 2.09 -16.48 -14.52
N GLU A 166 1.20 -17.37 -14.98
CA GLU A 166 0.34 -17.16 -16.15
C GLU A 166 -0.81 -16.17 -15.86
N GLU A 167 -1.38 -16.20 -14.65
CA GLU A 167 -2.44 -15.28 -14.20
C GLU A 167 -1.91 -13.92 -13.73
N LEU A 168 -0.59 -13.78 -13.55
CA LEU A 168 0.10 -12.54 -13.17
C LEU A 168 0.15 -11.50 -14.30
N GLY A 169 -0.07 -11.92 -15.55
CA GLY A 169 0.42 -11.23 -16.75
C GLY A 169 -0.12 -9.82 -16.99
N GLU A 170 -1.34 -9.51 -16.53
CA GLU A 170 -1.99 -8.22 -16.81
C GLU A 170 -2.74 -7.70 -15.56
N ASP A 171 -3.60 -8.52 -14.93
CA ASP A 171 -4.42 -8.14 -13.77
C ASP A 171 -3.63 -7.65 -12.54
N ALA A 172 -2.46 -8.24 -12.26
CA ALA A 172 -1.69 -7.90 -11.07
C ALA A 172 -0.96 -6.56 -11.22
N VAL A 173 -0.47 -6.27 -12.43
CA VAL A 173 0.19 -5.00 -12.76
C VAL A 173 -0.84 -3.87 -12.74
N GLU A 174 -1.99 -4.05 -13.40
CA GLU A 174 -3.09 -3.09 -13.36
C GLU A 174 -3.59 -2.83 -11.93
N ALA A 175 -3.68 -3.86 -11.09
CA ALA A 175 -4.09 -3.71 -9.71
C ALA A 175 -3.10 -2.89 -8.87
N ASP A 176 -1.79 -3.06 -9.09
CA ASP A 176 -0.77 -2.29 -8.38
C ASP A 176 -0.74 -0.83 -8.90
N GLU A 177 -0.86 -0.61 -10.21
CA GLU A 177 -0.99 0.72 -10.80
C GLU A 177 -2.23 1.47 -10.27
N LEU A 178 -3.38 0.81 -10.22
CA LEU A 178 -4.62 1.38 -9.69
C LEU A 178 -4.50 1.64 -8.18
N SER A 179 -3.84 0.76 -7.42
CA SER A 179 -3.55 1.00 -6.01
C SER A 179 -2.69 2.26 -5.82
N GLU A 180 -1.63 2.41 -6.60
CA GLU A 180 -0.78 3.61 -6.55
C GLU A 180 -1.56 4.88 -6.91
N ALA A 181 -2.37 4.84 -7.97
CA ALA A 181 -3.24 5.96 -8.35
C ALA A 181 -4.28 6.29 -7.27
N THR A 182 -4.75 5.28 -6.52
CA THR A 182 -5.78 5.47 -5.49
C THR A 182 -5.24 5.83 -4.11
N LYS A 183 -3.92 5.77 -3.86
CA LYS A 183 -3.32 6.25 -2.60
C LYS A 183 -3.63 7.72 -2.33
N ASP A 184 -3.81 8.52 -3.39
CA ASP A 184 -4.23 9.92 -3.31
C ASP A 184 -5.75 10.12 -3.06
N VAL A 185 -6.55 9.06 -2.99
CA VAL A 185 -8.01 9.17 -2.84
C VAL A 185 -8.42 9.72 -1.48
N ALA A 186 -7.63 9.52 -0.41
CA ALA A 186 -7.87 10.21 0.86
C ALA A 186 -7.75 11.74 0.68
N ARG A 187 -6.77 12.18 -0.11
CA ARG A 187 -6.54 13.59 -0.47
C ARG A 187 -7.64 14.13 -1.38
N ALA A 188 -8.06 13.36 -2.39
CA ALA A 188 -9.18 13.72 -3.26
C ALA A 188 -10.52 13.79 -2.50
N ARG A 189 -10.71 12.95 -1.47
CA ARG A 189 -11.86 13.03 -0.55
C ARG A 189 -11.83 14.33 0.26
N TYR A 190 -10.68 14.73 0.80
CA TYR A 190 -10.56 16.01 1.50
C TYR A 190 -10.82 17.21 0.59
N GLN A 191 -10.37 17.17 -0.68
CA GLN A 191 -10.67 18.22 -1.66
C GLN A 191 -12.16 18.35 -1.97
N ARG A 192 -12.91 17.24 -2.04
CA ARG A 192 -14.36 17.24 -2.31
C ARG A 192 -15.24 17.64 -1.12
N LEU A 193 -14.68 17.66 0.10
CA LEU A 193 -15.41 18.02 1.32
C LEU A 193 -15.39 19.52 1.65
N PHE A 194 -14.60 20.32 0.91
CA PHE A 194 -14.63 21.77 1.04
C PHE A 194 -15.77 22.35 0.21
N TRP A 195 -16.83 22.77 0.89
CA TRP A 195 -17.85 23.62 0.30
C TRP A 195 -17.54 25.07 0.69
N GLU A 196 -17.19 25.88 -0.29
CA GLU A 196 -17.04 27.32 -0.12
C GLU A 196 -18.18 28.03 -0.86
N PRO A 197 -18.78 29.08 -0.28
CA PRO A 197 -19.68 29.93 -1.03
C PRO A 197 -18.86 30.70 -2.07
N VAL A 198 -18.91 30.23 -3.32
CA VAL A 198 -18.23 30.88 -4.45
C VAL A 198 -19.26 31.63 -5.28
N VAL A 199 -18.98 32.89 -5.57
CA VAL A 199 -19.79 33.71 -6.48
C VAL A 199 -19.68 33.13 -7.89
N GLU A 200 -20.79 33.02 -8.61
CA GLU A 200 -20.83 32.48 -9.97
C GLU A 200 -19.75 33.16 -10.85
N GLY A 201 -18.88 32.34 -11.45
CA GLY A 201 -17.79 32.79 -12.32
C GLY A 201 -16.43 32.99 -11.63
N LYS A 202 -16.29 32.71 -10.33
CA LYS A 202 -14.99 32.65 -9.65
C LYS A 202 -14.63 31.21 -9.27
N ASP A 203 -13.33 30.94 -9.13
CA ASP A 203 -12.84 29.64 -8.67
C ASP A 203 -12.79 29.56 -7.13
N PRO A 204 -12.94 28.38 -6.51
CA PRO A 204 -12.88 28.22 -5.06
C PRO A 204 -11.49 28.52 -4.50
N ILE A 205 -11.43 29.40 -3.49
CA ILE A 205 -10.20 29.97 -2.96
C ILE A 205 -9.35 28.88 -2.28
N MET A 206 -9.94 28.07 -1.41
CA MET A 206 -9.17 27.08 -0.63
C MET A 206 -8.62 25.94 -1.48
N THR A 207 -9.32 25.57 -2.56
CA THR A 207 -8.81 24.55 -3.48
C THR A 207 -7.57 25.05 -4.21
N ASN A 208 -7.58 26.30 -4.66
CA ASN A 208 -6.46 26.93 -5.35
C ASN A 208 -5.28 27.20 -4.41
N THR A 209 -5.51 27.63 -3.17
CA THR A 209 -4.42 27.86 -2.21
C THR A 209 -3.72 26.56 -1.83
N LEU A 210 -4.46 25.45 -1.65
CA LEU A 210 -3.87 24.13 -1.44
C LEU A 210 -3.12 23.64 -2.69
N ALA A 211 -3.69 23.93 -3.87
CA ALA A 211 -3.06 23.92 -5.19
C ALA A 211 -1.63 24.46 -5.19
N HIS A 212 -1.57 25.78 -4.95
CA HIS A 212 -0.35 26.57 -4.94
C HIS A 212 0.61 26.14 -3.83
N ALA A 213 0.13 25.90 -2.61
CA ALA A 213 0.97 25.47 -1.50
C ALA A 213 1.68 24.13 -1.78
N ALA A 214 1.06 23.22 -2.54
CA ALA A 214 1.70 21.97 -2.95
C ALA A 214 2.82 22.22 -3.98
N VAL A 215 2.57 23.07 -4.98
CA VAL A 215 3.56 23.47 -5.98
C VAL A 215 4.72 24.20 -5.31
N ASP A 216 4.44 25.13 -4.39
CA ASP A 216 5.42 25.86 -3.61
C ASP A 216 6.22 24.94 -2.68
N GLY A 217 5.57 23.95 -2.09
CA GLY A 217 6.22 22.88 -1.32
C GLY A 217 7.21 22.09 -2.17
N ALA A 218 6.80 21.68 -3.37
CA ALA A 218 7.66 20.98 -4.32
C ALA A 218 8.83 21.88 -4.78
N ASN A 219 8.56 23.13 -5.13
CA ASN A 219 9.56 24.10 -5.57
C ASN A 219 10.54 24.44 -4.44
N SER A 220 10.07 24.62 -3.22
CA SER A 220 10.93 24.86 -2.05
C SER A 220 11.83 23.66 -1.74
N SER A 221 11.33 22.43 -1.93
CA SER A 221 12.13 21.21 -1.75
C SER A 221 13.24 21.09 -2.82
N LYS A 222 12.92 21.40 -4.08
CA LYS A 222 13.87 21.47 -5.19
C LYS A 222 14.92 22.56 -4.94
N ALA A 223 14.50 23.77 -4.59
CA ALA A 223 15.38 24.89 -4.27
C ALA A 223 16.31 24.59 -3.08
N ARG A 224 15.82 23.88 -2.04
CA ARG A 224 16.66 23.39 -0.93
C ARG A 224 17.71 22.39 -1.41
N ASN A 225 17.32 21.43 -2.26
CA ASN A 225 18.26 20.45 -2.81
C ASN A 225 19.30 21.11 -3.72
N GLU A 226 18.91 22.05 -4.57
CA GLU A 226 19.81 22.86 -5.39
C GLU A 226 20.76 23.71 -4.54
N ALA A 227 20.27 24.32 -3.46
CA ALA A 227 21.11 25.07 -2.53
C ALA A 227 22.14 24.17 -1.82
N LEU A 228 21.78 22.93 -1.49
CA LEU A 228 22.71 21.94 -0.94
C LEU A 228 23.74 21.49 -1.98
N LEU A 229 23.32 21.28 -3.23
CA LEU A 229 24.22 20.97 -4.35
C LEU A 229 25.24 22.08 -4.55
N LYS A 230 24.82 23.35 -4.59
CA LYS A 230 25.71 24.53 -4.72
C LYS A 230 26.80 24.62 -3.64
N ARG A 231 26.62 24.00 -2.46
CA ARG A 231 27.66 23.94 -1.41
C ARG A 231 28.82 23.00 -1.78
N LEU A 232 28.60 22.04 -2.66
CA LEU A 232 29.60 21.07 -3.13
C LEU A 232 30.33 21.60 -4.37
N ARG A 233 31.22 22.59 -4.18
CA ARG A 233 31.96 23.30 -5.25
C ARG A 233 32.83 22.44 -6.19
N HIS A 234 32.92 21.14 -5.96
CA HIS A 234 33.81 20.21 -6.67
C HIS A 234 33.04 19.26 -7.61
N LEU A 235 31.71 19.34 -7.62
CA LEU A 235 30.87 18.56 -8.52
C LEU A 235 30.44 19.47 -9.67
N LYS A 236 30.56 18.96 -10.90
CA LYS A 236 29.92 19.59 -12.07
C LYS A 236 28.44 19.23 -12.03
N PHE A 237 27.58 20.23 -12.19
CA PHE A 237 26.12 20.06 -12.08
C PHE A 237 25.42 20.06 -13.44
N GLU A 238 26.10 20.56 -14.47
CA GLU A 238 25.60 20.59 -15.85
C GLU A 238 25.86 19.23 -16.49
N THR A 239 24.82 18.64 -17.07
CA THR A 239 24.93 17.42 -17.87
C THR A 239 25.52 17.75 -19.22
N GLU A 240 26.59 17.04 -19.60
CA GLU A 240 27.17 17.18 -20.93
C GLU A 240 26.23 16.58 -22.00
N PRO A 241 26.23 17.11 -23.23
CA PRO A 241 25.35 16.63 -24.29
C PRO A 241 25.65 15.18 -24.64
N GLU A 242 24.62 14.47 -25.10
CA GLU A 242 24.69 13.06 -25.44
C GLU A 242 25.73 12.79 -26.53
N VAL A 243 26.67 11.88 -26.26
CA VAL A 243 27.67 11.45 -27.24
C VAL A 243 27.15 10.19 -27.91
N VAL A 244 26.76 10.32 -29.17
CA VAL A 244 26.33 9.21 -30.02
C VAL A 244 27.51 8.71 -30.83
N LEU A 245 27.84 7.43 -30.66
CA LEU A 245 28.96 6.80 -31.35
C LEU A 245 28.44 5.72 -32.31
N GLU A 246 28.46 6.05 -33.60
CA GLU A 246 28.09 5.14 -34.69
C GLU A 246 29.36 4.48 -35.27
N ARG A 247 29.41 3.15 -35.28
CA ARG A 247 30.49 2.37 -35.90
C ARG A 247 29.89 1.27 -36.76
N SER A 248 30.31 1.17 -38.02
CA SER A 248 29.80 0.16 -38.96
C SER A 248 30.00 -1.27 -38.42
N GLY A 249 28.91 -2.06 -38.38
CA GLY A 249 28.92 -3.43 -37.87
C GLY A 249 28.80 -3.58 -36.34
N ARG A 250 28.59 -2.48 -35.60
CA ARG A 250 28.27 -2.50 -34.16
C ARG A 250 27.01 -1.67 -33.90
N PRO A 251 26.22 -1.99 -32.85
CA PRO A 251 25.07 -1.17 -32.47
C PRO A 251 25.51 0.23 -32.05
N THR A 252 24.69 1.22 -32.39
CA THR A 252 24.88 2.63 -32.00
C THR A 252 24.91 2.75 -30.49
N MET A 253 25.97 3.35 -29.95
CA MET A 253 26.10 3.58 -28.52
C MET A 253 25.74 5.01 -28.17
N HIS A 254 24.81 5.16 -27.21
CA HIS A 254 24.35 6.44 -26.67
C HIS A 254 24.94 6.63 -25.27
N PHE A 255 25.89 7.56 -25.12
CA PHE A 255 26.44 7.91 -23.83
C PHE A 255 25.68 9.12 -23.27
N VAL A 256 24.77 8.86 -22.33
CA VAL A 256 24.00 9.87 -21.61
C VAL A 256 24.70 10.22 -20.31
N ASP A 257 25.10 11.48 -20.15
CA ASP A 257 25.62 11.97 -18.87
C ASP A 257 24.47 12.06 -17.85
N VAL A 258 24.55 11.23 -16.82
CA VAL A 258 23.56 11.18 -15.73
C VAL A 258 23.85 12.20 -14.62
N GLY A 259 24.97 12.93 -14.71
CA GLY A 259 25.35 14.01 -13.79
C GLY A 259 25.31 13.61 -12.31
N VAL A 260 24.71 14.47 -11.47
CA VAL A 260 24.56 14.29 -10.02
C VAL A 260 23.30 13.52 -9.59
N LYS A 261 22.57 12.90 -10.52
CA LYS A 261 21.27 12.23 -10.27
C LYS A 261 21.36 11.12 -9.22
N PHE A 262 22.49 10.43 -9.13
CA PHE A 262 22.71 9.30 -8.21
C PHE A 262 23.66 9.62 -7.04
N VAL A 263 24.03 10.89 -6.85
CA VAL A 263 24.95 11.29 -5.78
C VAL A 263 24.17 11.70 -4.53
N ASP A 264 24.40 11.02 -3.41
CA ASP A 264 23.87 11.47 -2.11
C ASP A 264 24.60 12.73 -1.62
N VAL A 265 23.94 13.86 -1.84
CA VAL A 265 24.41 15.22 -1.51
C VAL A 265 24.69 15.35 0.00
N LYS A 266 23.84 14.76 0.84
CA LYS A 266 23.94 14.89 2.30
C LYS A 266 25.15 14.15 2.82
N ASP A 267 25.38 12.93 2.33
CA ASP A 267 26.56 12.16 2.74
C ASP A 267 27.85 12.82 2.24
N ARG A 268 27.85 13.38 1.01
CA ARG A 268 29.02 14.11 0.50
C ARG A 268 29.35 15.33 1.36
N LEU A 269 28.35 16.12 1.76
CA LEU A 269 28.54 17.26 2.67
C LEU A 269 29.10 16.80 4.02
N LYS A 270 28.58 15.70 4.57
CA LYS A 270 29.08 15.11 5.83
C LYS A 270 30.56 14.75 5.73
N ARG A 271 30.99 14.14 4.62
CA ARG A 271 32.41 13.83 4.35
C ARG A 271 33.27 15.08 4.25
N VAL A 272 32.81 16.12 3.55
CA VAL A 272 33.53 17.41 3.46
C VAL A 272 33.72 18.05 4.84
N HIS A 273 32.67 18.07 5.66
CA HIS A 273 32.76 18.59 7.03
C HIS A 273 33.68 17.75 7.92
N ALA A 274 33.67 16.43 7.78
CA ALA A 274 34.59 15.54 8.50
C ALA A 274 36.06 15.77 8.08
N ALA A 275 36.32 15.95 6.78
CA ALA A 275 37.65 16.27 6.26
C ALA A 275 38.16 17.61 6.80
N LYS A 276 37.32 18.65 6.81
CA LYS A 276 37.65 19.96 7.41
C LYS A 276 37.99 19.84 8.90
N ARG A 277 37.20 19.08 9.67
CA ARG A 277 37.47 18.82 11.10
C ARG A 277 38.81 18.12 11.31
N ARG A 278 39.10 17.07 10.52
CA ARG A 278 40.39 16.35 10.58
C ARG A 278 41.57 17.27 10.23
N ALA A 279 41.43 18.12 9.21
CA ALA A 279 42.45 19.07 8.82
C ALA A 279 42.75 20.09 9.93
N LEU A 280 41.72 20.62 10.60
CA LEU A 280 41.87 21.53 11.74
C LEU A 280 42.61 20.85 12.90
N LEU A 281 42.23 19.62 13.26
CA LEU A 281 42.91 18.86 14.32
C LEU A 281 44.37 18.58 13.97
N LYS A 282 44.68 18.24 12.72
CA LYS A 282 46.07 18.07 12.26
C LYS A 282 46.85 19.38 12.34
N ARG A 283 46.24 20.52 11.97
CA ARG A 283 46.86 21.85 12.08
C ARG A 283 47.14 22.22 13.54
N ARG A 284 46.20 21.95 14.45
CA ARG A 284 46.36 22.17 15.90
C ARG A 284 47.40 21.25 16.54
N ARG A 285 47.61 20.04 16.01
CA ARG A 285 48.71 19.17 16.45
C ARG A 285 50.07 19.62 15.93
N LYS A 286 50.11 20.29 14.78
CA LYS A 286 51.32 20.83 14.16
C LYS A 286 51.68 22.25 14.61
N SER A 287 50.82 22.92 15.39
CA SER A 287 51.13 24.26 15.90
C SER A 287 52.24 24.18 16.95
N PRO A 288 53.22 25.09 16.93
CA PRO A 288 54.41 25.06 17.79
C PRO A 288 54.06 25.07 19.29
N ASP A 289 52.97 25.73 19.69
CA ASP A 289 52.50 25.77 21.08
C ASP A 289 52.14 24.37 21.63
N ALA A 290 51.66 23.45 20.78
CA ALA A 290 51.36 22.08 21.19
C ALA A 290 52.62 21.22 21.30
N ALA A 291 53.68 21.54 20.54
CA ALA A 291 54.98 20.90 20.66
C ALA A 291 55.68 21.32 21.96
N LEU A 292 55.63 22.62 22.30
CA LEU A 292 56.16 23.16 23.56
C LEU A 292 55.46 22.58 24.80
N LEU A 293 54.14 22.42 24.76
CA LEU A 293 53.38 21.77 25.84
C LEU A 293 53.68 20.27 25.95
N SER A 294 53.99 19.59 24.83
CA SER A 294 54.37 18.17 24.85
C SER A 294 55.79 17.94 25.36
N GLU A 295 56.72 18.86 25.09
CA GLU A 295 58.08 18.82 25.66
C GLU A 295 58.06 19.05 27.17
N GLN A 296 57.28 20.04 27.65
CA GLN A 296 57.11 20.28 29.09
C GLN A 296 56.48 19.10 29.83
N ALA A 297 55.55 18.39 29.20
CA ALA A 297 54.94 17.17 29.76
C ALA A 297 55.91 15.97 29.76
N ALA A 298 56.78 15.86 28.74
CA ALA A 298 57.80 14.80 28.68
C ALA A 298 58.89 15.00 29.75
N THR A 299 59.30 16.24 30.02
CA THR A 299 60.28 16.56 31.08
C THR A 299 59.72 16.34 32.50
N ALA A 300 58.40 16.48 32.70
CA ALA A 300 57.76 16.21 33.98
C ALA A 300 57.61 14.70 34.28
N GLY A 301 57.61 13.84 33.25
CA GLY A 301 57.43 12.39 33.39
C GLY A 301 58.70 11.60 33.74
N THR A 302 59.90 12.20 33.64
CA THR A 302 61.18 11.49 33.87
C THR A 302 61.70 11.58 35.32
N GLY A 303 61.02 12.34 36.21
CA GLY A 303 61.49 12.59 37.58
C GLY A 303 60.95 11.63 38.67
N ALA A 304 60.11 10.65 38.35
CA ALA A 304 59.35 9.89 39.36
C ALA A 304 59.74 8.40 39.47
N GLY A 305 61.01 8.06 39.24
CA GLY A 305 61.47 6.65 39.17
C GLY A 305 62.86 6.39 39.72
N ALA A 306 63.25 6.98 40.86
CA ALA A 306 64.51 6.63 41.54
C ALA A 306 64.46 6.93 43.05
N SER A 307 63.70 6.15 43.84
CA SER A 307 63.96 6.00 45.28
C SER A 307 63.18 4.82 45.89
N ALA A 308 63.72 3.61 45.79
CA ALA A 308 63.34 2.48 46.65
C ALA A 308 64.44 1.41 46.64
N THR A 309 65.46 1.57 47.49
CA THR A 309 66.29 0.49 48.06
C THR A 309 67.18 1.09 49.15
N VAL A 310 66.85 0.76 50.41
CA VAL A 310 67.67 0.21 51.51
C VAL A 310 66.93 0.50 52.81
#